data_AF-B5HVD8-F1
#
_entry.id   AF-B5HVD8-F1
#
_cell.length_a   1.000
_cell.length_b   1.000
_cell.length_c   1.000
_cell.angle_alpha   90.00
_cell.angle_beta   90.00
_cell.angle_gamma   90.00
#
_symmetry.space_group_name_H-M   'P 1'
#
loop_
_entity.id
_entity.type
_entity.pdbx_description
1 polymer ?
#
loop_
_entity_poly.entity_id
_entity_poly.type
_entity_poly.pdbx_seq_one_letter_code
_entity_poly.pdbx_strand_id
1 'polypeptide(L)'
;MSAQHVAEFRRFNRYFTRRIGALDDHYLGQDRPLGEARLLFEIGEGVSLRELRTRLGLDAGYLSRMAKTLQAQGLVRISVHPDDSRLRMVELTRAGRTELKEQNRRADALAAGLLDGLTTAQRDRLTEAMSTAQRLLRLAAITVAPVDGAAPDARACLDAYAADIDARFPEGFDRSDLVRPEEVSGEAGAFFVAYEEGRPVGCGALRRLEPRVGELRHVWVHPDARRLGLARRLLTALEREAAARGFTVLRLDTHASLTEAQAMYRSGGYTEIPPYADHVYGDHWFEKRLSGPAS
;
A
#
# COMPACT_ATOMS: atom_id res chain seq x y z
N MET A 1 16.70 11.16 -12.22
CA MET A 1 15.42 11.34 -12.96
C MET A 1 15.68 12.32 -14.09
N SER A 2 15.38 11.99 -15.35
CA SER A 2 15.62 12.90 -16.46
C SER A 2 14.53 13.98 -16.53
N ALA A 3 14.89 15.19 -16.98
CA ALA A 3 13.93 16.27 -17.22
C ALA A 3 12.85 15.87 -18.24
N GLN A 4 13.21 14.98 -19.17
CA GLN A 4 12.30 14.43 -20.18
C GLN A 4 11.16 13.61 -19.55
N HIS A 5 11.44 12.72 -18.59
CA HIS A 5 10.39 11.92 -17.94
C HIS A 5 9.34 12.80 -17.23
N VAL A 6 9.80 13.85 -16.55
CA VAL A 6 8.90 14.80 -15.85
C VAL A 6 8.03 15.56 -16.85
N ALA A 7 8.61 16.00 -17.98
CA ALA A 7 7.89 16.72 -19.02
C ALA A 7 6.81 15.85 -19.70
N GLU A 8 7.14 14.60 -20.01
CA GLU A 8 6.22 13.61 -20.59
C GLU A 8 5.03 13.34 -19.67
N PHE A 9 5.29 13.06 -18.38
CA PHE A 9 4.24 12.84 -17.39
C PHE A 9 3.32 14.07 -17.26
N ARG A 10 3.89 15.27 -17.16
CA ARG A 10 3.12 16.52 -17.10
C ARG A 10 2.28 16.76 -18.36
N ARG A 11 2.81 16.43 -19.54
CA ARG A 11 2.08 16.57 -20.81
C ARG A 11 0.89 15.61 -20.87
N PHE A 12 1.10 14.35 -20.51
CA PHE A 12 0.02 13.36 -20.43
C PHE A 12 -1.05 13.80 -19.43
N ASN A 13 -0.67 14.21 -18.23
CA ASN A 13 -1.63 14.61 -17.20
C ASN A 13 -2.51 15.78 -17.68
N ARG A 14 -1.91 16.85 -18.23
CA ARG A 14 -2.69 17.98 -18.78
C ARG A 14 -3.64 17.57 -19.90
N TYR A 15 -3.18 16.70 -20.80
CA TYR A 15 -4.02 16.17 -21.87
C TYR A 15 -5.21 15.37 -21.31
N PHE A 16 -4.94 14.47 -20.36
CA PHE A 16 -5.94 13.60 -19.76
C PHE A 16 -6.98 14.39 -18.95
N THR A 17 -6.56 15.29 -18.05
CA THR A 17 -7.44 16.14 -17.24
C THR A 17 -8.41 16.95 -18.11
N ARG A 18 -7.93 17.51 -19.22
CA ARG A 18 -8.79 18.20 -20.19
C ARG A 18 -9.76 17.25 -20.88
N ARG A 19 -9.30 16.06 -21.27
CA ARG A 19 -10.12 15.09 -22.02
C ARG A 19 -11.28 14.50 -21.20
N ILE A 20 -11.09 14.36 -19.89
CA ILE A 20 -12.11 13.87 -18.96
C ILE A 20 -13.03 14.98 -18.40
N GLY A 21 -12.82 16.25 -18.81
CA GLY A 21 -13.64 17.37 -18.32
C GLY A 21 -13.44 17.70 -16.83
N ALA A 22 -12.29 17.33 -16.25
CA ALA A 22 -12.05 17.52 -14.81
C ALA A 22 -11.89 18.99 -14.38
N LEU A 23 -11.78 19.92 -15.33
CA LEU A 23 -11.70 21.36 -15.08
C LEU A 23 -13.05 22.06 -15.24
N ASP A 24 -14.12 21.32 -15.52
CA ASP A 24 -15.47 21.88 -15.63
C ASP A 24 -16.10 22.02 -14.23
N ASP A 25 -16.69 23.18 -13.95
CA ASP A 25 -17.48 23.41 -12.74
C ASP A 25 -18.75 22.55 -12.73
N HIS A 26 -19.14 22.04 -13.91
CA HIS A 26 -20.23 21.10 -14.13
C HIS A 26 -19.72 19.72 -14.56
N TYR A 27 -19.05 19.00 -13.65
CA TYR A 27 -18.47 17.70 -13.98
C TYR A 27 -19.55 16.72 -14.48
N LEU A 28 -19.35 16.13 -15.66
CA LEU A 28 -20.32 15.27 -16.36
C LEU A 28 -21.68 15.95 -16.64
N GLY A 29 -21.70 17.28 -16.78
CA GLY A 29 -22.93 18.06 -17.01
C GLY A 29 -23.87 18.01 -15.81
N GLN A 30 -23.31 17.97 -14.60
CA GLN A 30 -24.03 18.04 -13.34
C GLN A 30 -23.86 19.42 -12.70
N ASP A 31 -24.76 19.80 -11.79
CA ASP A 31 -24.64 21.04 -11.02
C ASP A 31 -23.64 20.91 -9.85
N ARG A 32 -22.47 20.31 -10.11
CA ARG A 32 -21.39 20.22 -9.11
C ARG A 32 -20.01 19.97 -9.72
N PRO A 33 -18.95 20.44 -9.03
CA PRO A 33 -17.58 20.17 -9.43
C PRO A 33 -17.18 18.71 -9.16
N LEU A 34 -16.09 18.28 -9.82
CA LEU A 34 -15.52 16.93 -9.71
C LEU A 34 -15.28 16.49 -8.25
N GLY A 35 -14.84 17.40 -7.37
CA GLY A 35 -14.53 17.07 -5.97
C GLY A 35 -15.75 16.52 -5.21
N GLU A 36 -16.91 17.16 -5.35
CA GLU A 36 -18.14 16.74 -4.70
C GLU A 36 -18.70 15.46 -5.34
N ALA A 37 -18.63 15.35 -6.66
CA ALA A 37 -19.01 14.13 -7.37
C ALA A 37 -18.13 12.94 -6.93
N ARG A 38 -16.82 13.15 -6.79
CA ARG A 38 -15.91 12.12 -6.32
C ARG A 38 -16.20 11.72 -4.87
N LEU A 39 -16.53 12.69 -4.01
CA LEU A 39 -16.86 12.39 -2.62
C LEU A 39 -18.08 11.45 -2.49
N LEU A 40 -19.11 11.59 -3.32
CA LEU A 40 -20.26 10.66 -3.34
C LEU A 40 -19.85 9.22 -3.68
N PHE A 41 -18.98 9.05 -4.68
CA PHE A 41 -18.44 7.74 -5.05
C PHE A 41 -17.66 7.10 -3.90
N GLU A 42 -16.89 7.90 -3.19
CA GLU A 42 -16.01 7.43 -2.11
C GLU A 42 -16.79 7.10 -0.81
N ILE A 43 -17.97 7.68 -0.59
CA ILE A 43 -18.78 7.37 0.61
C ILE A 43 -19.30 5.92 0.60
N GLY A 44 -19.67 5.38 -0.58
CA GLY A 44 -20.19 4.02 -0.70
C GLY A 44 -21.39 3.75 0.22
N GLU A 45 -21.33 2.67 0.99
CA GLU A 45 -22.38 2.27 1.96
C GLU A 45 -22.32 3.04 3.29
N GLY A 46 -21.27 3.84 3.52
CA GLY A 46 -21.06 4.60 4.75
C GLY A 46 -19.61 4.52 5.22
N VAL A 47 -19.05 5.66 5.66
CA VAL A 47 -17.64 5.76 6.04
C VAL A 47 -17.40 6.92 7.01
N SER A 48 -16.34 6.85 7.80
CA SER A 48 -15.97 7.98 8.65
C SER A 48 -15.32 9.11 7.85
N LEU A 49 -15.59 10.37 8.23
CA LEU A 49 -14.91 11.52 7.61
C LEU A 49 -13.40 11.48 7.82
N ARG A 50 -12.93 10.87 8.92
CA ARG A 50 -11.50 10.69 9.18
C ARG A 50 -10.86 9.78 8.15
N GLU A 51 -11.52 8.66 7.84
CA GLU A 51 -11.04 7.69 6.86
C GLU A 51 -11.05 8.27 5.44
N LEU A 52 -12.12 8.95 5.04
CA LEU A 52 -12.18 9.65 3.75
C LEU A 52 -11.07 10.69 3.61
N ARG A 53 -10.78 11.44 4.66
CA ARG A 53 -9.70 12.42 4.67
C ARG A 53 -8.34 11.76 4.39
N THR A 54 -8.05 10.67 5.10
CA THR A 54 -6.81 9.91 4.92
C THR A 54 -6.73 9.35 3.51
N ARG A 55 -7.78 8.68 3.03
CA ARG A 55 -7.81 8.03 1.72
C ARG A 55 -7.70 9.00 0.55
N LEU A 56 -8.34 10.16 0.64
CA LEU A 56 -8.36 11.15 -0.44
C LEU A 56 -7.24 12.19 -0.34
N GLY A 57 -6.43 12.15 0.73
CA GLY A 57 -5.37 13.13 0.96
C GLY A 57 -5.86 14.57 1.06
N LEU A 58 -7.11 14.78 1.52
CA LEU A 58 -7.75 16.09 1.55
C LEU A 58 -7.50 16.81 2.88
N ASP A 59 -7.52 18.14 2.84
CA ASP A 59 -7.61 18.94 4.07
C ASP A 59 -8.95 18.71 4.78
N ALA A 60 -8.92 18.69 6.12
CA ALA A 60 -10.11 18.52 6.96
C ALA A 60 -11.13 19.63 6.73
N GLY A 61 -10.68 20.87 6.56
CA GLY A 61 -11.56 22.01 6.27
C GLY A 61 -12.26 21.85 4.92
N TYR A 62 -11.50 21.45 3.90
CA TYR A 62 -12.04 21.23 2.56
C TYR A 62 -13.04 20.07 2.49
N LEU A 63 -12.69 18.91 3.06
CA LEU A 63 -13.61 17.76 3.13
C LEU A 63 -14.89 18.10 3.88
N SER A 64 -14.80 18.81 5.01
CA SER A 64 -15.96 19.22 5.79
C SER A 64 -16.89 20.14 4.99
N ARG A 65 -16.33 21.07 4.19
CA ARG A 65 -17.13 21.93 3.31
C ARG A 65 -17.89 21.12 2.27
N MET A 66 -17.21 20.22 1.54
CA MET A 66 -17.87 19.38 0.53
C MET A 66 -18.96 18.49 1.15
N ALA A 67 -18.69 17.85 2.30
CA ALA A 67 -19.68 17.01 2.97
C ALA A 67 -20.92 17.81 3.42
N LYS A 68 -20.73 19.05 3.91
CA LYS A 68 -21.84 19.95 4.26
C LYS A 68 -22.63 20.39 3.03
N THR A 69 -21.97 20.69 1.91
CA THR A 69 -22.66 21.01 0.65
C THR A 69 -23.54 19.84 0.19
N LEU A 70 -22.99 18.63 0.16
CA LEU A 70 -23.75 17.43 -0.20
C LEU A 70 -24.91 17.15 0.78
N GLN A 71 -24.73 17.47 2.06
CA GLN A 71 -25.79 17.32 3.06
C GLN A 71 -26.91 18.35 2.83
N ALA A 72 -26.56 19.60 2.51
CA ALA A 72 -27.53 20.65 2.17
C ALA A 72 -28.33 20.30 0.91
N GLN A 73 -27.72 19.57 -0.04
CA GLN A 73 -28.40 19.00 -1.21
C GLN A 73 -29.24 17.76 -0.90
N GLY A 74 -29.24 17.27 0.35
CA GLY A 74 -29.98 16.07 0.77
C GLY A 74 -29.39 14.75 0.26
N LEU A 75 -28.17 14.75 -0.26
CA LEU A 75 -27.52 13.57 -0.85
C LEU A 75 -26.81 12.71 0.19
N VAL A 76 -26.32 13.34 1.25
CA VAL A 76 -25.66 12.64 2.36
C VAL A 76 -26.29 12.98 3.69
N ARG A 77 -26.16 12.07 4.65
CA ARG A 77 -26.45 12.31 6.05
C ARG A 77 -25.15 12.20 6.84
N ILE A 78 -24.91 13.18 7.72
CA ILE A 78 -23.80 13.13 8.67
C ILE A 78 -24.37 12.79 10.05
N SER A 79 -23.82 11.75 10.67
CA SER A 79 -24.18 11.29 12.00
C SER A 79 -22.95 11.16 12.90
N VAL A 80 -23.18 10.96 14.19
CA VAL A 80 -22.13 10.64 15.16
C VAL A 80 -21.95 9.11 15.17
N HIS A 81 -20.71 8.63 15.24
CA HIS A 81 -20.47 7.19 15.31
C HIS A 81 -21.11 6.60 16.58
N PRO A 82 -21.80 5.43 16.51
CA PRO A 82 -22.49 4.84 17.66
C PRO A 82 -21.59 4.62 18.87
N ASP A 83 -20.37 4.14 18.64
CA ASP A 83 -19.43 3.75 19.70
C ASP A 83 -18.36 4.82 20.03
N ASP A 84 -18.21 5.89 19.22
CA ASP A 84 -17.26 6.97 19.50
C ASP A 84 -17.84 8.32 19.08
N SER A 85 -18.30 9.09 20.07
CA SER A 85 -18.94 10.38 19.84
C SER A 85 -18.05 11.44 19.16
N ARG A 86 -16.74 11.20 19.06
CA ARG A 86 -15.78 12.08 18.38
C ARG A 86 -15.71 11.79 16.88
N LEU A 87 -16.13 10.60 16.44
CA LEU A 87 -16.14 10.23 15.03
C LEU A 87 -17.45 10.68 14.38
N ARG A 88 -17.33 11.19 13.15
CA ARG A 88 -18.47 11.58 12.31
C ARG A 88 -18.54 10.62 11.14
N MET A 89 -19.71 10.01 10.98
CA MET A 89 -20.03 9.11 9.87
C MET A 89 -20.77 9.89 8.80
N VAL A 90 -20.49 9.57 7.54
CA VAL A 90 -21.21 10.08 6.38
C VAL A 90 -21.77 8.90 5.61
N GLU A 91 -23.05 8.99 5.26
CA GLU A 91 -23.79 7.94 4.54
C GLU A 91 -24.59 8.55 3.41
N LEU A 92 -24.74 7.81 2.30
CA LEU A 92 -25.62 8.22 1.21
C LEU A 92 -27.09 8.10 1.62
N THR A 93 -27.87 9.13 1.32
CA THR A 93 -29.34 9.04 1.38
C THR A 93 -29.88 8.25 0.20
N ARG A 94 -31.20 8.03 0.14
CA ARG A 94 -31.84 7.48 -1.07
C ARG A 94 -31.59 8.37 -2.29
N ALA A 95 -31.64 9.69 -2.12
CA ALA A 95 -31.32 10.64 -3.18
C ALA A 95 -29.84 10.54 -3.58
N GLY A 96 -28.92 10.48 -2.61
CA GLY A 96 -27.49 10.30 -2.86
C GLY A 96 -27.16 9.02 -3.64
N ARG A 97 -27.81 7.89 -3.32
CA ARG A 97 -27.63 6.63 -4.07
C ARG A 97 -28.14 6.71 -5.50
N THR A 98 -29.31 7.34 -5.72
CA THR A 98 -29.83 7.57 -7.08
C THR A 98 -28.87 8.44 -7.88
N GLU A 99 -28.37 9.49 -7.24
CA GLU A 99 -27.42 10.43 -7.84
C GLU A 99 -26.10 9.76 -8.20
N LEU A 100 -25.53 8.94 -7.31
CA LEU A 100 -24.32 8.18 -7.59
C LEU A 100 -24.48 7.23 -8.79
N LYS A 101 -25.65 6.59 -8.93
CA LYS A 101 -25.95 5.75 -10.10
C LYS A 101 -25.94 6.57 -11.40
N GLU A 102 -26.54 7.75 -11.37
CA GLU A 102 -26.55 8.66 -12.53
C GLU A 102 -25.14 9.15 -12.87
N GLN A 103 -24.32 9.45 -11.86
CA GLN A 103 -22.91 9.79 -12.03
C GLN A 103 -22.12 8.68 -12.71
N ASN A 104 -22.26 7.44 -12.23
CA ASN A 104 -21.60 6.28 -12.83
C ASN A 104 -22.03 6.08 -14.29
N ARG A 105 -23.33 6.17 -14.58
CA ARG A 105 -23.86 6.08 -15.96
C ARG A 105 -23.23 7.12 -16.89
N ARG A 106 -23.07 8.35 -16.42
CA ARG A 106 -22.46 9.44 -17.21
C ARG A 106 -20.95 9.25 -17.36
N ALA A 107 -20.27 8.79 -16.33
CA ALA A 107 -18.85 8.45 -16.38
C ALA A 107 -18.59 7.33 -17.38
N ASP A 108 -19.44 6.29 -17.38
CA ASP A 108 -19.39 5.20 -18.35
C ASP A 108 -19.62 5.68 -19.77
N ALA A 109 -20.61 6.56 -19.99
CA ALA A 109 -20.88 7.14 -21.30
C ALA A 109 -19.71 8.01 -21.80
N LEU A 110 -19.09 8.80 -20.92
CA LEU A 110 -17.87 9.55 -21.24
C LEU A 110 -16.75 8.58 -21.64
N ALA A 111 -16.48 7.57 -20.82
CA ALA A 111 -15.43 6.59 -21.07
C ALA A 111 -15.65 5.83 -22.39
N ALA A 112 -16.87 5.38 -22.66
CA ALA A 112 -17.24 4.77 -23.94
C ALA A 112 -16.95 5.73 -25.11
N GLY A 113 -17.40 6.99 -25.04
CA GLY A 113 -17.12 7.99 -26.06
C GLY A 113 -15.63 8.32 -26.24
N LEU A 114 -14.78 8.14 -25.22
CA LEU A 114 -13.33 8.24 -25.36
C LEU A 114 -12.73 7.05 -26.15
N LEU A 115 -13.35 5.88 -26.04
CA LEU A 115 -12.87 4.61 -26.56
C LEU A 115 -13.50 4.21 -27.90
N ASP A 116 -14.62 4.81 -28.31
CA ASP A 116 -15.37 4.47 -29.52
C ASP A 116 -14.53 4.53 -30.81
N GLY A 117 -13.57 5.46 -30.87
CA GLY A 117 -12.67 5.61 -32.02
C GLY A 117 -11.53 4.59 -32.09
N LEU A 118 -11.44 3.66 -31.12
CA LEU A 118 -10.34 2.69 -31.00
C LEU A 118 -10.77 1.27 -31.39
N THR A 119 -9.91 0.58 -32.12
CA THR A 119 -10.06 -0.87 -32.36
C THR A 119 -9.93 -1.64 -31.04
N THR A 120 -10.39 -2.90 -31.01
CA THR A 120 -10.26 -3.76 -29.82
C THR A 120 -8.81 -3.85 -29.35
N ALA A 121 -7.87 -4.11 -30.26
CA ALA A 121 -6.44 -4.18 -29.92
C ALA A 121 -5.88 -2.86 -29.37
N GLN A 122 -6.35 -1.70 -29.86
CA GLN A 122 -5.96 -0.41 -29.31
C GLN A 122 -6.54 -0.17 -27.92
N ARG A 123 -7.78 -0.60 -27.66
CA ARG A 123 -8.40 -0.54 -26.34
C ARG A 123 -7.65 -1.41 -25.34
N ASP A 124 -7.31 -2.64 -25.71
CA ASP A 124 -6.55 -3.56 -24.87
C ASP A 124 -5.17 -3.00 -24.50
N ARG A 125 -4.47 -2.43 -25.49
CA ARG A 125 -3.17 -1.78 -25.25
C ARG A 125 -3.29 -0.57 -24.33
N LEU A 126 -4.34 0.23 -24.47
CA LEU A 126 -4.58 1.41 -23.62
C LEU A 126 -4.91 0.99 -22.18
N THR A 127 -5.79 0.01 -21.98
CA THR A 127 -6.16 -0.47 -20.64
C THR A 127 -4.98 -1.13 -19.93
N GLU A 128 -4.15 -1.89 -20.65
CA GLU A 128 -2.88 -2.42 -20.13
C GLU A 128 -1.91 -1.31 -19.73
N ALA A 129 -1.77 -0.27 -20.57
CA ALA A 129 -0.91 0.88 -20.26
C ALA A 129 -1.42 1.65 -19.03
N MET A 130 -2.74 1.84 -18.90
CA MET A 130 -3.34 2.49 -17.73
C MET A 130 -3.14 1.67 -16.45
N SER A 131 -3.34 0.35 -16.52
CA SER A 131 -3.05 -0.57 -15.41
C SER A 131 -1.57 -0.51 -15.01
N THR A 132 -0.67 -0.46 -15.98
CA THR A 132 0.77 -0.32 -15.76
C THR A 132 1.14 1.03 -15.14
N ALA A 133 0.58 2.12 -15.65
CA ALA A 133 0.78 3.45 -15.09
C ALA A 133 0.29 3.53 -13.64
N GLN A 134 -0.93 3.03 -13.35
CA GLN A 134 -1.48 2.98 -12.00
C GLN A 134 -0.56 2.18 -11.07
N ARG A 135 -0.10 1.01 -11.51
CA ARG A 135 0.81 0.15 -10.76
C ARG A 135 2.14 0.85 -10.41
N LEU A 136 2.74 1.53 -11.38
CA LEU A 136 4.00 2.25 -11.20
C LEU A 136 3.84 3.49 -10.30
N LEU A 137 2.72 4.20 -10.42
CA LEU A 137 2.41 5.35 -9.56
C LEU A 137 2.19 4.92 -8.11
N ARG A 138 1.45 3.82 -7.88
CA ARG A 138 1.31 3.21 -6.54
C ARG A 138 2.68 2.89 -5.95
N LEU A 139 3.53 2.20 -6.70
CA LEU A 139 4.89 1.88 -6.25
C LEU A 139 5.73 3.12 -5.94
N ALA A 140 5.64 4.16 -6.76
CA ALA A 140 6.36 5.41 -6.55
C ALA A 140 5.89 6.16 -5.30
N ALA A 141 4.59 6.05 -4.96
CA ALA A 141 4.01 6.65 -3.76
C ALA A 141 4.33 5.88 -2.48
N ILE A 142 4.68 4.59 -2.58
CA ILE A 142 5.01 3.80 -1.39
C ILE A 142 6.23 4.38 -0.68
N THR A 143 6.15 4.52 0.63
CA THR A 143 7.29 4.89 1.51
C THR A 143 7.64 3.72 2.40
N VAL A 144 8.92 3.51 2.68
CA VAL A 144 9.39 2.50 3.64
C VAL A 144 10.06 3.25 4.78
N ALA A 145 9.60 3.04 6.01
CA ALA A 145 10.07 3.76 7.17
C ALA A 145 10.32 2.80 8.34
N PRO A 146 11.33 3.07 9.18
CA PRO A 146 11.49 2.39 10.45
C PRO A 146 10.36 2.81 11.40
N VAL A 147 9.85 1.86 12.17
CA VAL A 147 8.88 2.07 13.24
C VAL A 147 9.32 1.30 14.47
N ASP A 148 8.81 1.71 15.64
CA ASP A 148 8.97 0.91 16.85
C ASP A 148 8.23 -0.43 16.71
N GLY A 149 8.81 -1.52 17.22
CA GLY A 149 8.23 -2.87 17.13
C GLY A 149 6.90 -3.03 17.87
N ALA A 150 6.61 -2.15 18.83
CA ALA A 150 5.33 -2.11 19.53
C ALA A 150 4.30 -1.18 18.85
N ALA A 151 4.68 -0.49 17.76
CA ALA A 151 3.77 0.41 17.06
C ALA A 151 2.55 -0.35 16.50
N PRO A 152 1.35 0.26 16.50
CA PRO A 152 0.14 -0.38 15.97
C PRO A 152 0.29 -0.91 14.53
N ASP A 153 1.01 -0.17 13.68
CA ASP A 153 1.25 -0.57 12.29
C ASP A 153 2.17 -1.79 12.17
N ALA A 154 3.18 -1.91 13.05
CA ALA A 154 4.03 -3.09 13.11
C ALA A 154 3.22 -4.32 13.52
N ARG A 155 2.38 -4.19 14.55
CA ARG A 155 1.48 -5.26 15.00
C ARG A 155 0.50 -5.66 13.90
N ALA A 156 -0.17 -4.70 13.26
CA ALA A 156 -1.10 -4.95 12.16
C ALA A 156 -0.43 -5.70 10.99
N CYS A 157 0.81 -5.34 10.64
CA CYS A 157 1.56 -6.07 9.63
C CYS A 157 1.94 -7.50 10.05
N LEU A 158 2.39 -7.71 11.30
CA LEU A 158 2.68 -9.05 11.81
C LEU A 158 1.42 -9.92 11.88
N ASP A 159 0.30 -9.33 12.24
CA ASP A 159 -0.99 -10.04 12.30
C ASP A 159 -1.45 -10.47 10.91
N ALA A 160 -1.29 -9.60 9.91
CA ALA A 160 -1.59 -9.88 8.51
C ALA A 160 -0.62 -10.88 7.89
N TYR A 161 0.68 -10.81 8.24
CA TYR A 161 1.67 -11.81 7.86
C TYR A 161 1.29 -13.19 8.39
N ALA A 162 1.00 -13.30 9.69
CA ALA A 162 0.60 -14.55 10.33
C ALA A 162 -0.64 -15.17 9.66
N ALA A 163 -1.67 -14.37 9.37
CA ALA A 163 -2.86 -14.86 8.68
C ALA A 163 -2.57 -15.34 7.24
N ASP A 164 -1.68 -14.65 6.53
CA ASP A 164 -1.30 -15.01 5.16
C ASP A 164 -0.46 -16.29 5.10
N ILE A 165 0.44 -16.52 6.07
CA ILE A 165 1.21 -17.77 6.11
C ILE A 165 0.42 -18.95 6.70
N ASP A 166 -0.46 -18.71 7.68
CA ASP A 166 -1.36 -19.75 8.22
C ASP A 166 -2.23 -20.35 7.11
N ALA A 167 -2.73 -19.50 6.20
CA ALA A 167 -3.48 -19.95 5.03
C ALA A 167 -2.64 -20.71 3.97
N ARG A 168 -1.30 -20.63 4.03
CA ARG A 168 -0.37 -21.20 3.04
C ARG A 168 0.37 -22.42 3.55
N PHE A 169 0.58 -22.54 4.86
CA PHE A 169 1.33 -23.63 5.48
C PHE A 169 0.36 -24.77 5.76
N PRO A 170 0.59 -25.99 5.23
CA PRO A 170 -0.28 -27.14 5.47
C PRO A 170 -0.55 -27.44 6.96
N GLU A 171 0.44 -27.16 7.80
CA GLU A 171 0.45 -27.33 9.25
C GLU A 171 -0.08 -26.11 10.04
N GLY A 172 -0.43 -25.03 9.34
CA GLY A 172 -0.80 -23.74 9.94
C GLY A 172 0.39 -22.96 10.50
N PHE A 173 0.13 -21.84 11.17
CA PHE A 173 1.16 -21.00 11.76
C PHE A 173 0.86 -20.61 13.21
N ASP A 174 1.75 -20.97 14.13
CA ASP A 174 1.69 -20.54 15.52
C ASP A 174 2.21 -19.10 15.65
N ARG A 175 1.31 -18.22 16.08
CA ARG A 175 1.59 -16.78 16.29
C ARG A 175 2.64 -16.55 17.39
N SER A 176 2.94 -17.54 18.22
CA SER A 176 4.02 -17.46 19.20
C SER A 176 5.42 -17.34 18.57
N ASP A 177 5.58 -17.73 17.29
CA ASP A 177 6.84 -17.58 16.53
C ASP A 177 7.05 -16.15 15.97
N LEU A 178 6.08 -15.25 16.12
CA LEU A 178 6.26 -13.86 15.73
C LEU A 178 7.32 -13.18 16.61
N VAL A 179 8.21 -12.40 15.97
CA VAL A 179 9.16 -11.54 16.69
C VAL A 179 8.46 -10.69 17.75
N ARG A 180 9.13 -10.55 18.88
CA ARG A 180 8.66 -9.70 19.98
C ARG A 180 9.12 -8.26 19.75
N PRO A 181 8.34 -7.24 20.18
CA PRO A 181 8.70 -5.84 19.99
C PRO A 181 10.13 -5.48 20.44
N GLU A 182 10.57 -6.02 21.58
CA GLU A 182 11.90 -5.80 22.15
C GLU A 182 13.05 -6.38 21.31
N GLU A 183 12.78 -7.36 20.44
CA GLU A 183 13.78 -7.98 19.56
C GLU A 183 14.07 -7.14 18.31
N VAL A 184 13.13 -6.25 17.95
CA VAL A 184 13.12 -5.51 16.69
C VAL A 184 13.03 -4.00 16.92
N SER A 185 13.39 -3.55 18.13
CA SER A 185 13.40 -2.13 18.52
C SER A 185 14.75 -1.75 19.15
N GLY A 186 15.02 -0.45 19.23
CA GLY A 186 16.22 0.08 19.87
C GLY A 186 17.52 -0.50 19.31
N GLU A 187 18.45 -0.90 20.17
CA GLU A 187 19.73 -1.51 19.77
C GLU A 187 19.63 -3.00 19.40
N ALA A 188 18.54 -3.67 19.79
CA ALA A 188 18.31 -5.09 19.53
C ALA A 188 17.97 -5.34 18.06
N GLY A 189 17.26 -4.41 17.41
CA GLY A 189 16.85 -4.57 16.03
C GLY A 189 16.10 -3.35 15.46
N ALA A 190 15.48 -3.55 14.31
CA ALA A 190 14.64 -2.56 13.65
C ALA A 190 13.44 -3.24 12.98
N PHE A 191 12.31 -2.56 12.98
CA PHE A 191 11.13 -2.97 12.23
C PHE A 191 10.83 -1.94 11.15
N PHE A 192 10.60 -2.40 9.92
CA PHE A 192 10.23 -1.52 8.81
C PHE A 192 8.81 -1.80 8.35
N VAL A 193 8.08 -0.72 8.08
CA VAL A 193 6.76 -0.77 7.45
C VAL A 193 6.81 -0.04 6.10
N ALA A 194 6.21 -0.66 5.11
CA ALA A 194 5.88 -0.05 3.84
C ALA A 194 4.48 0.55 3.90
N TYR A 195 4.34 1.82 3.55
CA TYR A 195 3.09 2.55 3.55
C TYR A 195 2.67 2.91 2.13
N GLU A 196 1.42 2.63 1.79
CA GLU A 196 0.73 3.14 0.61
C GLU A 196 -0.36 4.11 1.10
N GLU A 197 -0.23 5.40 0.80
CA GLU A 197 -1.21 6.42 1.20
C GLU A 197 -1.55 6.38 2.71
N GLY A 198 -0.54 6.12 3.54
CA GLY A 198 -0.67 6.01 5.00
C GLY A 198 -1.19 4.67 5.51
N ARG A 199 -1.54 3.72 4.62
CA ARG A 199 -1.92 2.35 4.97
C ARG A 199 -0.71 1.42 4.98
N PRO A 200 -0.48 0.63 6.03
CA PRO A 200 0.54 -0.42 6.03
C PRO A 200 0.25 -1.48 4.95
N VAL A 201 1.21 -1.73 4.06
CA VAL A 201 1.09 -2.68 2.94
C VAL A 201 2.24 -3.68 2.85
N GLY A 202 3.15 -3.66 3.81
CA GLY A 202 4.23 -4.62 3.93
C GLY A 202 5.13 -4.32 5.11
N CYS A 203 5.90 -5.31 5.53
CA CYS A 203 6.84 -5.15 6.62
C CYS A 203 8.08 -6.02 6.45
N GLY A 204 9.05 -5.80 7.32
CA GLY A 204 10.10 -6.77 7.61
C GLY A 204 10.83 -6.40 8.89
N ALA A 205 11.28 -7.42 9.59
CA ALA A 205 12.00 -7.30 10.84
C ALA A 205 13.49 -7.58 10.64
N LEU A 206 14.32 -6.84 11.37
CA LEU A 206 15.73 -7.10 11.58
C LEU A 206 15.95 -7.26 13.08
N ARG A 207 16.54 -8.37 13.51
CA ARG A 207 17.01 -8.55 14.90
C ARG A 207 18.48 -8.92 14.94
N ARG A 208 19.14 -8.68 16.07
CA ARG A 208 20.49 -9.19 16.34
C ARG A 208 20.43 -10.69 16.60
N LEU A 209 21.19 -11.47 15.85
CA LEU A 209 21.36 -12.91 16.08
C LEU A 209 22.60 -13.17 16.94
N GLU A 210 23.74 -12.62 16.50
CA GLU A 210 25.06 -12.77 17.13
C GLU A 210 25.84 -11.44 17.00
N PRO A 211 27.01 -11.29 17.65
CA PRO A 211 27.89 -10.16 17.37
C PRO A 211 28.17 -10.05 15.87
N ARG A 212 27.82 -8.89 15.28
CA ARG A 212 27.96 -8.57 13.85
C ARG A 212 27.11 -9.42 12.87
N VAL A 213 26.18 -10.24 13.37
CA VAL A 213 25.24 -11.00 12.54
C VAL A 213 23.81 -10.55 12.85
N GLY A 214 23.14 -10.02 11.84
CA GLY A 214 21.71 -9.72 11.89
C GLY A 214 20.90 -10.85 11.28
N GLU A 215 19.64 -10.95 11.71
CA GLU A 215 18.68 -11.88 11.15
C GLU A 215 17.45 -11.12 10.62
N LEU A 216 17.05 -11.45 9.40
CA LEU A 216 15.82 -10.95 8.80
C LEU A 216 14.67 -11.91 9.12
N ARG A 217 13.56 -11.37 9.62
CA ARG A 217 12.34 -12.13 9.94
C ARG A 217 11.11 -11.45 9.34
N HIS A 218 10.09 -12.24 9.07
CA HIS A 218 8.73 -11.80 8.70
C HIS A 218 8.68 -10.72 7.61
N VAL A 219 9.49 -10.89 6.54
CA VAL A 219 9.39 -10.04 5.35
C VAL A 219 8.10 -10.38 4.62
N TRP A 220 7.19 -9.40 4.54
CA TRP A 220 5.84 -9.60 4.04
C TRP A 220 5.37 -8.43 3.20
N VAL A 221 4.53 -8.73 2.21
CA VAL A 221 3.85 -7.73 1.38
C VAL A 221 2.40 -8.15 1.21
N HIS A 222 1.49 -7.22 1.49
CA HIS A 222 0.05 -7.38 1.32
C HIS A 222 -0.28 -7.88 -0.09
N PRO A 223 -1.19 -8.85 -0.29
CA PRO A 223 -1.53 -9.41 -1.60
C PRO A 223 -1.78 -8.35 -2.69
N ASP A 224 -2.56 -7.31 -2.38
CA ASP A 224 -2.87 -6.19 -3.31
C ASP A 224 -1.70 -5.25 -3.63
N ALA A 225 -0.56 -5.41 -2.94
CA ALA A 225 0.69 -4.68 -3.14
C ALA A 225 1.84 -5.58 -3.63
N ARG A 226 1.57 -6.87 -3.91
CA ARG A 226 2.57 -7.79 -4.50
C ARG A 226 2.81 -7.47 -5.98
N ARG A 227 3.90 -8.02 -6.51
CA ARG A 227 4.36 -7.79 -7.90
C ARG A 227 4.70 -6.32 -8.23
N LEU A 228 4.92 -5.52 -7.19
CA LEU A 228 5.40 -4.13 -7.30
C LEU A 228 6.91 -4.00 -7.00
N GLY A 229 7.62 -5.09 -6.74
CA GLY A 229 9.02 -5.04 -6.27
C GLY A 229 9.18 -4.51 -4.84
N LEU A 230 8.08 -4.36 -4.09
CA LEU A 230 8.09 -3.82 -2.73
C LEU A 230 8.91 -4.67 -1.76
N ALA A 231 8.84 -6.00 -1.84
CA ALA A 231 9.61 -6.89 -1.00
C ALA A 231 11.13 -6.66 -1.13
N ARG A 232 11.61 -6.40 -2.36
CA ARG A 232 13.02 -6.03 -2.61
C ARG A 232 13.37 -4.66 -2.04
N ARG A 233 12.43 -3.70 -2.03
CA ARG A 233 12.64 -2.39 -1.42
C ARG A 233 12.71 -2.47 0.11
N LEU A 234 11.85 -3.29 0.73
CA LEU A 234 11.92 -3.63 2.16
C LEU A 234 13.25 -4.31 2.50
N LEU A 235 13.65 -5.34 1.74
CA LEU A 235 14.93 -6.02 1.90
C LEU A 235 16.11 -5.04 1.79
N THR A 236 16.10 -4.15 0.81
CA THR A 236 17.16 -3.12 0.66
C THR A 236 17.21 -2.17 1.86
N ALA A 237 16.05 -1.79 2.42
CA ALA A 237 16.00 -0.94 3.61
C ALA A 237 16.58 -1.66 4.83
N LEU A 238 16.21 -2.92 5.03
CA LEU A 238 16.73 -3.78 6.10
C LEU A 238 18.24 -4.00 5.98
N GLU A 239 18.75 -4.24 4.76
CA GLU A 239 20.19 -4.40 4.50
C GLU A 239 20.98 -3.14 4.83
N ARG A 240 20.44 -1.96 4.47
CA ARG A 240 21.06 -0.67 4.80
C ARG A 240 21.08 -0.43 6.31
N GLU A 241 19.98 -0.73 6.99
CA GLU A 241 19.90 -0.62 8.44
C GLU A 241 20.88 -1.57 9.13
N ALA A 242 20.98 -2.81 8.65
CA ALA A 242 21.91 -3.79 9.17
C ALA A 242 23.37 -3.32 9.03
N ALA A 243 23.74 -2.80 7.87
CA ALA A 243 25.06 -2.22 7.64
C ALA A 243 25.33 -1.01 8.56
N ALA A 244 24.35 -0.12 8.73
CA ALA A 244 24.46 1.04 9.62
C ALA A 244 24.65 0.65 11.09
N ARG A 245 24.08 -0.50 11.51
CA ARG A 245 24.27 -1.10 12.85
C ARG A 245 25.58 -1.88 13.00
N GLY A 246 26.40 -1.94 11.95
CA GLY A 246 27.67 -2.66 11.96
C GLY A 246 27.55 -4.17 11.83
N PHE A 247 26.39 -4.69 11.37
CA PHE A 247 26.29 -6.09 10.96
C PHE A 247 27.09 -6.29 9.67
N THR A 248 27.87 -7.37 9.62
CA THR A 248 28.66 -7.77 8.45
C THR A 248 28.02 -8.94 7.71
N VAL A 249 27.08 -9.62 8.35
CA VAL A 249 26.38 -10.79 7.83
C VAL A 249 24.90 -10.64 8.14
N LEU A 250 24.06 -10.95 7.16
CA LEU A 250 22.63 -11.17 7.35
C LEU A 250 22.29 -12.63 7.10
N ARG A 251 21.44 -13.16 7.97
CA ARG A 251 20.87 -14.49 7.87
C ARG A 251 19.35 -14.45 7.85
N LEU A 252 18.75 -15.48 7.28
CA LEU A 252 17.31 -15.71 7.33
C LEU A 252 17.02 -17.18 7.03
N ASP A 253 15.83 -17.61 7.43
CA ASP A 253 15.19 -18.83 6.97
C ASP A 253 13.91 -18.53 6.19
N THR A 254 13.43 -19.53 5.45
CA THR A 254 12.14 -19.49 4.77
C THR A 254 11.57 -20.90 4.61
N HIS A 255 10.25 -20.99 4.68
CA HIS A 255 9.51 -22.23 4.44
C HIS A 255 9.54 -22.64 2.95
N ALA A 256 9.45 -23.94 2.67
CA ALA A 256 9.52 -24.54 1.34
C ALA A 256 8.37 -24.08 0.42
N SER A 257 7.19 -23.77 0.98
CA SER A 257 6.04 -23.27 0.22
C SER A 257 6.19 -21.81 -0.26
N LEU A 258 7.21 -21.08 0.22
CA LEU A 258 7.48 -19.68 -0.11
C LEU A 258 8.49 -19.56 -1.26
N THR A 259 8.24 -20.24 -2.38
CA THR A 259 9.14 -20.30 -3.55
C THR A 259 9.52 -18.91 -4.09
N GLU A 260 8.61 -17.95 -4.04
CA GLU A 260 8.84 -16.57 -4.47
C GLU A 260 9.80 -15.81 -3.54
N ALA A 261 9.79 -16.12 -2.24
CA ALA A 261 10.72 -15.54 -1.27
C ALA A 261 12.12 -16.09 -1.50
N GLN A 262 12.24 -17.40 -1.71
CA GLN A 262 13.52 -18.04 -2.05
C GLN A 262 14.14 -17.44 -3.32
N ALA A 263 13.35 -17.28 -4.38
CA ALA A 263 13.82 -16.64 -5.63
C ALA A 263 14.25 -15.18 -5.41
N MET A 264 13.52 -14.44 -4.58
CA MET A 264 13.87 -13.06 -4.21
C MET A 264 15.20 -13.00 -3.47
N TYR A 265 15.43 -13.86 -2.48
CA TYR A 265 16.67 -13.87 -1.69
C TYR A 265 17.88 -14.29 -2.55
N ARG A 266 17.77 -15.35 -3.36
CA ARG A 266 18.83 -15.76 -4.30
C ARG A 266 19.21 -14.63 -5.24
N SER A 267 18.23 -13.98 -5.86
CA SER A 267 18.49 -12.83 -6.74
C SER A 267 18.90 -11.55 -6.00
N GLY A 268 18.73 -11.50 -4.68
CA GLY A 268 19.24 -10.47 -3.78
C GLY A 268 20.69 -10.69 -3.35
N GLY A 269 21.34 -11.78 -3.79
CA GLY A 269 22.71 -12.13 -3.45
C GLY A 269 22.85 -12.94 -2.17
N TYR A 270 21.77 -13.52 -1.66
CA TYR A 270 21.83 -14.49 -0.58
C TYR A 270 22.19 -15.88 -1.12
N THR A 271 23.08 -16.57 -0.42
CA THR A 271 23.49 -17.94 -0.70
C THR A 271 22.89 -18.89 0.31
N GLU A 272 22.45 -20.05 -0.13
CA GLU A 272 21.88 -21.09 0.75
C GLU A 272 23.00 -21.69 1.63
N ILE A 273 22.71 -21.90 2.91
CA ILE A 273 23.63 -22.40 3.94
C ILE A 273 22.97 -23.53 4.75
N PRO A 274 23.73 -24.30 5.55
CA PRO A 274 23.14 -25.20 6.54
C PRO A 274 22.29 -24.46 7.57
N PRO A 275 21.34 -25.14 8.23
CA PRO A 275 20.55 -24.58 9.33
C PRO A 275 21.43 -23.95 10.41
N TYR A 276 21.08 -22.75 10.87
CA TYR A 276 21.80 -22.04 11.93
C TYR A 276 20.99 -21.88 13.23
N ALA A 277 19.70 -22.21 13.21
CA ALA A 277 18.82 -22.20 14.37
C ALA A 277 17.79 -23.33 14.27
N ASP A 278 17.08 -23.60 15.35
CA ASP A 278 15.97 -24.55 15.38
C ASP A 278 14.64 -23.79 15.20
N HIS A 279 14.37 -23.36 13.96
CA HIS A 279 13.13 -22.68 13.61
C HIS A 279 12.14 -23.67 13.01
N VAL A 280 10.98 -23.80 13.65
CA VAL A 280 9.94 -24.80 13.32
C VAL A 280 9.51 -24.74 11.85
N TYR A 281 9.48 -23.55 11.26
CA TYR A 281 9.03 -23.31 9.88
C TYR A 281 10.20 -23.11 8.87
N GLY A 282 11.44 -23.36 9.30
CA GLY A 282 12.65 -23.08 8.52
C GLY A 282 13.13 -24.27 7.68
N ASP A 283 12.72 -24.36 6.42
CA ASP A 283 13.19 -25.40 5.50
C ASP A 283 14.48 -25.01 4.74
N HIS A 284 14.60 -23.75 4.36
CA HIS A 284 15.73 -23.22 3.60
C HIS A 284 16.38 -22.06 4.33
N TRP A 285 17.70 -22.09 4.41
CA TRP A 285 18.50 -21.17 5.22
C TRP A 285 19.45 -20.40 4.32
N PHE A 286 19.52 -19.09 4.49
CA PHE A 286 20.24 -18.20 3.59
C PHE A 286 21.14 -17.24 4.36
N GLU A 287 22.28 -16.90 3.75
CA GLU A 287 23.22 -15.90 4.26
C GLU A 287 23.63 -14.92 3.16
N LYS A 288 23.84 -13.66 3.55
CA LYS A 288 24.49 -12.65 2.70
C LYS A 288 25.52 -11.89 3.52
N ARG A 289 26.73 -11.78 2.97
CA ARG A 289 27.76 -10.86 3.50
C ARG A 289 27.46 -9.44 3.03
N LEU A 290 27.38 -8.52 3.98
CA LEU A 290 27.21 -7.11 3.67
C LEU A 290 28.57 -6.50 3.33
N SER A 291 28.63 -5.76 2.22
CA SER A 291 29.76 -4.87 1.98
C SER A 291 29.72 -3.80 3.07
N GLY A 292 30.82 -3.59 3.79
CA GLY A 292 30.90 -2.54 4.82
C GLY A 292 30.51 -1.18 4.25
N PRO A 293 30.15 -0.20 5.11
CA PRO A 293 29.83 1.14 4.62
C PRO A 293 30.98 1.63 3.73
N ALA A 294 30.66 2.03 2.49
CA ALA A 294 31.62 2.71 1.64
C ALA A 294 32.14 3.89 2.46
N SER A 295 33.46 3.87 2.72
CA SER A 295 34.17 4.92 3.46
C SER A 295 34.08 6.27 2.74
#